data_AF-H3AE03-F1
#
_entry.id   AF-H3AE03-F1
#
_cell.length_a   1.000
_cell.length_b   1.000
_cell.length_c   1.000
_cell.angle_alpha   90.00
_cell.angle_beta   90.00
_cell.angle_gamma   90.00
#
_symmetry.space_group_name_H-M   'P 1'
#
loop_
_entity.id
_entity.type
_entity.pdbx_description
1 polymer ?
#
loop_
_entity_poly.entity_id
_entity_poly.type
_entity_poly.pdbx_seq_one_letter_code
_entity_poly.pdbx_strand_id
1 'polypeptide(L)'
;AGFNSKENGVLTLFHRSINFKTENIIMDPMGRYVIRDLEHVTLVNIYGPNKDEPTFFTHLISLLLPFMQSNIIIGGDFGIILSPDLDKSNNLSLRLTRSHAALSELMSSLGLFDPNTRDYTFTSTTHKTHSRLDLFLISHNILKHKGSTSLKMYIKGPYCKSHL
;
A
#
# COMPACT_ATOMS: atom_id res chain seq x y z
N ALA A 1 -17.66 -4.12 -23.51
CA ALA A 1 -18.48 -3.23 -22.66
C ALA A 1 -17.54 -2.32 -21.90
N GLY A 2 -17.60 -1.00 -22.12
CA GLY A 2 -16.68 -0.04 -21.51
C GLY A 2 -17.11 0.26 -20.08
N PHE A 3 -16.23 0.00 -19.11
CA PHE A 3 -16.42 0.43 -17.73
C PHE A 3 -16.08 1.91 -17.63
N ASN A 4 -17.09 2.72 -17.34
CA ASN A 4 -16.94 4.14 -17.05
C ASN A 4 -16.72 4.29 -15.53
N SER A 5 -15.50 4.00 -15.04
CA SER A 5 -15.17 4.15 -13.62
C SER A 5 -14.18 5.30 -13.43
N LYS A 6 -14.71 6.51 -13.20
CA LYS A 6 -13.93 7.70 -12.79
C LYS A 6 -13.48 7.66 -11.32
N GLU A 7 -13.68 6.55 -10.62
CA GLU A 7 -13.60 6.52 -9.16
C GLU A 7 -12.27 6.02 -8.60
N ASN A 8 -11.55 5.15 -9.32
CA ASN A 8 -10.31 4.53 -8.84
C ASN A 8 -9.23 4.50 -9.93
N GLY A 9 -7.97 4.53 -9.52
CA GLY A 9 -6.84 4.31 -10.42
C GLY A 9 -5.51 4.44 -9.68
N VAL A 10 -4.61 3.48 -9.92
CA VAL A 10 -3.24 3.50 -9.40
C VAL A 10 -2.22 3.54 -10.53
N LEU A 11 -1.08 4.18 -10.29
CA LEU A 11 -0.01 4.32 -11.27
C LEU A 11 1.34 4.10 -10.61
N THR A 12 2.18 3.27 -11.23
CA THR A 12 3.59 3.11 -10.83
C THR A 12 4.46 3.70 -11.93
N LEU A 13 5.27 4.71 -11.57
CA LEU A 13 6.19 5.40 -12.49
C LEU A 13 7.62 5.00 -12.20
N PHE A 14 8.35 4.63 -13.25
CA PHE A 14 9.77 4.33 -13.18
C PHE A 14 10.58 5.40 -13.91
N HIS A 15 11.75 5.74 -13.35
CA HIS A 15 12.68 6.58 -14.06
C HIS A 15 13.22 5.83 -15.28
N ARG A 16 13.36 6.53 -16.43
CA ARG A 16 13.76 5.94 -17.71
C ARG A 16 15.10 5.20 -17.70
N SER A 17 15.95 5.45 -16.70
CA SER A 17 17.26 4.80 -16.56
C SER A 17 17.18 3.43 -15.87
N ILE A 18 16.02 3.07 -15.33
CA ILE A 18 15.82 1.79 -14.66
C ILE A 18 15.39 0.79 -15.72
N ASN A 19 16.27 -0.17 -16.02
CA ASN A 19 15.98 -1.25 -16.95
C ASN A 19 15.71 -2.53 -16.15
N PHE A 20 14.52 -3.08 -16.30
CA PHE A 20 14.14 -4.36 -15.71
C PHE A 20 14.31 -5.46 -16.77
N LYS A 21 14.94 -6.59 -16.40
CA LYS A 21 15.15 -7.71 -17.33
C LYS A 21 13.90 -8.57 -17.50
N THR A 22 13.09 -8.68 -16.45
CA THR A 22 11.86 -9.46 -16.41
C THR A 22 10.79 -8.64 -15.70
N GLU A 23 9.59 -8.59 -16.28
CA GLU A 23 8.43 -7.89 -15.72
C GLU A 23 7.17 -8.73 -15.97
N ASN A 24 6.53 -9.20 -14.90
CA ASN A 24 5.15 -9.68 -14.96
C ASN A 24 4.23 -8.63 -14.35
N ILE A 25 3.05 -8.45 -14.94
CA ILE A 25 2.10 -7.40 -14.59
C ILE A 25 0.76 -8.04 -14.24
N ILE A 26 0.24 -7.74 -13.05
CA ILE A 26 -1.13 -8.08 -12.66
C ILE A 26 -1.85 -6.76 -12.33
N MET A 27 -3.03 -6.55 -12.91
CA MET A 27 -3.82 -5.34 -12.72
C MET A 27 -5.22 -5.72 -12.26
N ASP A 28 -5.76 -4.96 -11.31
CA ASP A 28 -7.16 -5.05 -10.92
C ASP A 28 -8.06 -4.46 -12.02
N PRO A 29 -9.09 -5.16 -12.50
CA PRO A 29 -10.08 -4.58 -13.41
C PRO A 29 -10.77 -3.33 -12.86
N MET A 30 -10.86 -3.17 -11.53
CA MET A 30 -11.43 -1.98 -10.89
C MET A 30 -10.40 -0.89 -10.57
N GLY A 31 -9.13 -1.07 -10.99
CA GLY A 31 -8.07 -0.07 -10.82
C GLY A 31 -7.56 0.10 -9.39
N ARG A 32 -7.83 -0.87 -8.49
CA ARG A 32 -7.43 -0.79 -7.07
C ARG A 32 -6.03 -1.32 -6.78
N TYR A 33 -5.41 -2.07 -7.68
CA TYR A 33 -4.01 -2.44 -7.53
C TYR A 33 -3.31 -2.66 -8.88
N VAL A 34 -2.00 -2.46 -8.86
CA VAL A 34 -1.06 -2.90 -9.90
C VAL A 34 0.09 -3.61 -9.19
N ILE A 35 0.32 -4.87 -9.54
CA ILE A 35 1.45 -5.69 -9.09
C ILE A 35 2.42 -5.80 -10.26
N ARG A 36 3.68 -5.48 -9.99
CA ARG A 36 4.82 -5.64 -10.90
C ARG A 36 5.82 -6.57 -10.27
N ASP A 37 5.96 -7.76 -10.83
CA ASP A 37 7.01 -8.69 -10.45
C ASP A 37 8.24 -8.43 -11.31
N LEU A 38 9.30 -7.92 -10.69
CA LEU A 38 10.56 -7.55 -11.31
C LEU A 38 11.65 -8.54 -10.85
N GLU A 39 12.80 -8.56 -11.52
CA GLU A 39 13.88 -9.57 -11.33
C GLU A 39 14.20 -9.92 -9.86
N HIS A 40 14.21 -8.96 -8.95
CA HIS A 40 14.53 -9.18 -7.52
C HIS A 40 13.51 -8.58 -6.55
N VAL A 41 12.43 -7.98 -7.06
CA VAL A 41 11.49 -7.21 -6.24
C VAL A 41 10.10 -7.27 -6.84
N THR A 42 9.10 -7.51 -6.00
CA THR A 42 7.70 -7.43 -6.38
C THR A 42 7.12 -6.13 -5.81
N LEU A 43 6.80 -5.20 -6.70
CA LEU A 43 6.23 -3.90 -6.35
C LEU A 43 4.71 -3.97 -6.46
N VAL A 44 4.02 -3.55 -5.41
CA VAL A 44 2.57 -3.54 -5.33
C VAL A 44 2.13 -2.12 -5.00
N ASN A 45 1.34 -1.53 -5.88
CA ASN A 45 0.68 -0.24 -5.63
C ASN A 45 -0.80 -0.47 -5.45
N ILE A 46 -1.38 -0.01 -4.34
CA ILE A 46 -2.78 -0.22 -4.00
C ILE A 46 -3.55 1.07 -3.76
N TYR A 47 -4.86 0.99 -3.97
CA TYR A 47 -5.88 1.90 -3.50
C TYR A 47 -6.94 1.07 -2.80
N GLY A 48 -6.86 1.03 -1.47
CA GLY A 48 -7.67 0.20 -0.60
C GLY A 48 -9.12 0.65 -0.50
N PRO A 49 -10.01 -0.22 -0.02
CA PRO A 49 -11.43 0.09 0.09
C PRO A 49 -11.71 1.13 1.18
N ASN A 50 -12.57 2.11 0.88
CA ASN A 50 -13.07 3.09 1.85
C ASN A 50 -14.10 2.51 2.86
N LYS A 51 -14.48 1.24 2.69
CA LYS A 51 -15.46 0.52 3.51
C LYS A 51 -14.80 -0.73 4.09
N ASP A 52 -15.43 -1.33 5.10
CA ASP A 52 -14.97 -2.60 5.68
C ASP A 52 -15.17 -3.77 4.69
N GLU A 53 -14.20 -3.95 3.79
CA GLU A 53 -14.12 -4.99 2.75
C GLU A 53 -12.85 -5.85 2.97
N PRO A 54 -12.85 -6.79 3.95
CA PRO A 54 -11.68 -7.62 4.25
C PRO A 54 -11.26 -8.52 3.08
N THR A 55 -12.18 -8.84 2.17
CA THR A 55 -11.94 -9.65 0.99
C THR A 55 -10.89 -9.06 0.06
N PHE A 56 -10.71 -7.73 0.07
CA PHE A 56 -9.66 -7.09 -0.70
C PHE A 56 -8.26 -7.54 -0.25
N PHE A 57 -7.99 -7.52 1.06
CA PHE A 57 -6.70 -7.90 1.62
C PHE A 57 -6.47 -9.42 1.56
N THR A 58 -7.49 -10.23 1.81
CA THR A 58 -7.35 -11.70 1.68
C THR A 58 -7.14 -12.13 0.22
N HIS A 59 -7.71 -11.41 -0.74
CA HIS A 59 -7.41 -11.61 -2.16
C HIS A 59 -5.97 -11.24 -2.49
N LEU A 60 -5.46 -10.12 -1.96
CA LEU A 60 -4.05 -9.75 -2.12
C LEU A 60 -3.09 -10.81 -1.57
N ILE A 61 -3.41 -11.46 -0.44
CA ILE A 61 -2.62 -12.60 0.07
C ILE A 61 -2.51 -13.66 -1.03
N SER A 62 -3.65 -14.09 -1.58
CA SER A 62 -3.70 -15.15 -2.60
C SER A 62 -2.88 -14.80 -3.85
N LEU A 63 -2.92 -13.52 -4.27
CA LEU A 63 -2.13 -13.03 -5.41
C LEU A 63 -0.63 -12.96 -5.12
N LEU A 64 -0.25 -12.69 -3.86
CA LEU A 64 1.15 -12.45 -3.47
C LEU A 64 1.88 -13.69 -2.96
N LEU A 65 1.15 -14.74 -2.58
CA LEU A 65 1.73 -16.02 -2.16
C LEU A 65 2.77 -16.60 -3.15
N PRO A 66 2.55 -16.58 -4.49
CA PRO A 66 3.56 -17.04 -5.44
C PRO A 66 4.87 -16.24 -5.41
N PHE A 67 4.83 -14.99 -4.94
CA PHE A 67 5.97 -14.06 -4.91
C PHE A 67 6.66 -14.01 -3.54
N MET A 68 6.32 -14.91 -2.62
CA MET A 68 6.84 -14.92 -1.24
C MET A 68 8.36 -15.01 -1.10
N GLN A 69 9.04 -15.54 -2.12
CA GLN A 69 10.50 -15.62 -2.15
C GLN A 69 11.15 -14.31 -2.65
N SER A 70 10.36 -13.42 -3.26
CA SER A 70 10.80 -12.10 -3.72
C SER A 70 10.87 -11.09 -2.58
N ASN A 71 11.53 -9.98 -2.85
CA ASN A 71 11.47 -8.80 -2.00
C ASN A 71 10.15 -8.06 -2.30
N ILE A 72 9.16 -8.16 -1.41
CA ILE A 72 7.85 -7.53 -1.64
C ILE A 72 7.87 -6.12 -1.05
N ILE A 73 7.41 -5.16 -1.85
CA ILE A 73 7.14 -3.78 -1.44
C ILE A 73 5.69 -3.49 -1.79
N ILE A 74 4.87 -3.18 -0.79
CA ILE A 74 3.49 -2.74 -0.96
C ILE A 74 3.38 -1.30 -0.51
N GLY A 75 3.03 -0.39 -1.42
CA GLY A 75 2.72 0.99 -1.08
C GLY A 75 1.33 1.37 -1.57
N GLY A 76 0.84 2.50 -1.07
CA GLY A 76 -0.39 3.11 -1.57
C GLY A 76 -1.29 3.60 -0.45
N ASP A 77 -2.49 4.01 -0.82
CA ASP A 77 -3.55 4.34 0.12
C ASP A 77 -4.21 3.03 0.55
N PHE A 78 -4.11 2.64 1.82
CA PHE A 78 -4.71 1.40 2.32
C PHE A 78 -6.18 1.57 2.70
N GLY A 79 -6.67 2.82 2.79
CA GLY A 79 -8.00 3.14 3.31
C GLY A 79 -8.20 2.78 4.79
N ILE A 80 -7.13 2.37 5.49
CA ILE A 80 -7.16 1.86 6.86
C ILE A 80 -5.99 2.42 7.67
N ILE A 81 -6.29 2.73 8.93
CA ILE A 81 -5.31 3.14 9.94
C ILE A 81 -4.65 1.87 10.50
N LEU A 82 -3.33 1.73 10.36
CA LEU A 82 -2.60 0.55 10.82
C LEU A 82 -2.42 0.54 12.34
N SER A 83 -1.88 1.62 12.90
CA SER A 83 -1.58 1.78 14.33
C SER A 83 -2.25 3.04 14.89
N PRO A 84 -3.44 2.94 15.53
CA PRO A 84 -4.20 4.09 16.01
C PRO A 84 -3.38 5.14 16.80
N ASP A 85 -2.48 4.69 17.66
CA ASP A 85 -1.66 5.55 18.53
C ASP A 85 -0.60 6.36 17.75
N LEU A 86 -0.14 5.83 16.63
CA LEU A 86 0.84 6.47 15.74
C LEU A 86 0.16 7.23 14.62
N ASP A 87 -0.92 6.67 14.07
CA ASP A 87 -1.49 7.02 12.77
C ASP A 87 -2.70 7.91 12.88
N LYS A 88 -3.09 8.34 14.09
CA LYS A 88 -4.20 9.26 14.29
C LYS A 88 -3.86 10.36 15.28
N SER A 89 -4.36 11.57 15.04
CA SER A 89 -4.15 12.70 15.95
C SER A 89 -5.09 12.70 17.16
N ASN A 90 -6.16 11.88 17.14
CA ASN A 90 -7.04 11.71 18.28
C ASN A 90 -6.93 10.29 18.86
N ASN A 91 -6.79 10.20 20.18
CA ASN A 91 -6.70 8.94 20.92
C ASN A 91 -8.09 8.33 21.17
N LEU A 92 -8.97 8.36 20.17
CA LEU A 92 -10.23 7.65 20.27
C LEU A 92 -9.95 6.18 20.00
N SER A 93 -10.40 5.32 20.92
CA SER A 93 -10.37 3.87 20.75
C SER A 93 -11.02 3.51 19.41
N LEU A 94 -10.20 3.14 18.42
CA LEU A 94 -10.71 2.67 17.14
C LEU A 94 -11.23 1.25 17.33
N ARG A 95 -12.49 1.04 16.95
CA ARG A 95 -12.99 -0.32 16.78
C ARG A 95 -12.26 -0.92 15.58
N LEU A 96 -11.38 -1.88 15.82
CA LEU A 96 -10.67 -2.60 14.76
C LEU A 96 -11.71 -3.28 13.86
N THR A 97 -11.60 -3.00 12.56
CA THR A 97 -12.50 -3.54 11.54
C THR A 97 -12.04 -4.93 11.11
N ARG A 98 -12.88 -5.65 10.36
CA ARG A 98 -12.45 -6.94 9.78
C ARG A 98 -11.34 -6.73 8.77
N SER A 99 -11.36 -5.60 8.07
CA SER A 99 -10.31 -5.24 7.12
C SER A 99 -8.97 -4.95 7.81
N HIS A 100 -8.97 -4.41 9.04
CA HIS A 100 -7.75 -4.29 9.85
C HIS A 100 -7.18 -5.66 10.22
N ALA A 101 -8.03 -6.61 10.62
CA ALA A 101 -7.60 -7.98 10.87
C ALA A 101 -7.04 -8.66 9.61
N ALA A 102 -7.69 -8.49 8.45
CA ALA A 102 -7.22 -9.02 7.18
C ALA A 102 -5.90 -8.38 6.70
N LEU A 103 -5.69 -7.09 6.95
CA LEU A 103 -4.39 -6.43 6.71
C LEU A 103 -3.30 -6.98 7.64
N SER A 104 -3.63 -7.24 8.91
CA SER A 104 -2.71 -7.85 9.86
C SER A 104 -2.33 -9.27 9.44
N GLU A 105 -3.29 -10.04 8.91
CA GLU A 105 -3.04 -11.36 8.32
C GLU A 105 -2.14 -11.25 7.08
N LEU A 106 -2.41 -10.31 6.17
CA LEU A 106 -1.56 -10.04 5.01
C LEU A 106 -0.11 -9.77 5.43
N MET A 107 0.10 -8.93 6.44
CA MET A 107 1.43 -8.62 6.96
C MET A 107 2.11 -9.85 7.55
N SER A 108 1.40 -10.63 8.37
CA SER A 108 1.93 -11.84 8.99
C SER A 108 2.27 -12.92 7.95
N SER A 109 1.33 -13.22 7.05
CA SER A 109 1.49 -14.23 6.01
C SER A 109 2.64 -13.93 5.06
N LEU A 110 2.86 -12.65 4.74
CA LEU A 110 3.91 -12.22 3.80
C LEU A 110 5.21 -11.74 4.48
N GLY A 111 5.28 -11.76 5.82
CA GLY A 111 6.43 -11.27 6.58
C GLY A 111 6.73 -9.79 6.31
N LEU A 112 5.69 -8.95 6.27
CA LEU A 112 5.77 -7.53 6.00
C LEU A 112 5.72 -6.70 7.28
N PHE A 113 6.39 -5.54 7.25
CA PHE A 113 6.27 -4.52 8.28
C PHE A 113 6.29 -3.12 7.67
N ASP A 114 5.73 -2.15 8.39
CA ASP A 114 5.85 -0.73 8.06
C ASP A 114 7.12 -0.16 8.70
N PRO A 115 8.13 0.28 7.92
CA PRO A 115 9.35 0.86 8.46
C PRO A 115 9.16 2.33 8.88
N ASN A 116 8.05 2.97 8.48
CA ASN A 116 7.86 4.39 8.70
C ASN A 116 7.37 4.67 10.12
N THR A 117 7.90 5.75 10.68
CA THR A 117 7.40 6.36 11.91
C THR A 117 6.18 7.24 11.65
N ARG A 118 5.61 7.80 12.73
CA ARG A 118 4.45 8.72 12.70
C ARG A 118 4.60 9.83 11.67
N ASP A 119 3.78 9.77 10.62
CA ASP A 119 3.62 10.81 9.60
C ASP A 119 2.15 10.84 9.15
N TYR A 120 1.54 12.00 8.94
CA TYR A 120 0.12 12.10 8.60
C TYR A 120 -0.07 12.42 7.13
N THR A 121 -0.86 11.60 6.44
CA THR A 121 -1.06 11.70 4.99
C THR A 121 -2.47 12.15 4.60
N PHE A 122 -3.41 12.14 5.56
CA PHE A 122 -4.78 12.58 5.39
C PHE A 122 -5.20 13.56 6.50
N THR A 123 -5.95 14.61 6.13
CA THR A 123 -6.54 15.55 7.10
C THR A 123 -8.03 15.72 6.83
N SER A 124 -8.86 15.46 7.84
CA SER A 124 -10.28 15.80 7.82
C SER A 124 -10.48 17.21 8.37
N THR A 125 -10.91 18.14 7.51
CA THR A 125 -11.25 19.50 7.92
C THR A 125 -12.48 19.53 8.82
N THR A 126 -13.49 18.73 8.52
CA THR A 126 -14.74 18.61 9.29
C THR A 126 -14.50 18.15 10.72
N HIS A 127 -13.63 17.16 10.92
CA HIS A 127 -13.36 16.59 12.24
C HIS A 127 -12.12 17.17 12.91
N LYS A 128 -11.35 18.02 12.21
CA LYS A 128 -10.05 18.57 12.66
C LYS A 128 -9.09 17.46 13.13
N THR A 129 -9.05 16.37 12.38
CA THR A 129 -8.21 15.19 12.67
C THR A 129 -7.25 14.89 11.55
N HIS A 130 -6.09 14.36 11.90
CA HIS A 130 -5.10 13.85 10.97
C HIS A 130 -5.00 12.33 11.09
N SER A 131 -4.86 11.66 9.96
CA SER A 131 -4.71 10.20 9.85
C SER A 131 -3.59 9.84 8.89
N ARG A 132 -2.91 8.71 9.10
CA ARG A 132 -2.04 8.07 8.11
C ARG A 132 -2.81 6.93 7.43
N LEU A 133 -3.10 7.09 6.14
CA LEU A 133 -3.78 6.08 5.32
C LEU A 133 -2.86 5.54 4.22
N ASP A 134 -1.96 6.39 3.74
CA ASP A 134 -0.86 5.98 2.89
C ASP A 134 0.20 5.24 3.70
N LEU A 135 0.43 3.96 3.39
CA LEU A 135 1.40 3.11 4.08
C LEU A 135 2.43 2.57 3.08
N PHE A 136 3.56 2.13 3.62
CA PHE A 136 4.61 1.46 2.88
C PHE A 136 5.05 0.21 3.63
N LEU A 137 4.65 -0.97 3.17
CA LEU A 137 4.99 -2.24 3.77
C LEU A 137 6.11 -2.91 2.99
N ILE A 138 7.13 -3.40 3.69
CA ILE A 138 8.28 -4.08 3.09
C ILE A 138 8.49 -5.46 3.70
N SER A 139 8.91 -6.43 2.90
CA SER A 139 9.27 -7.76 3.42
C SER A 139 10.59 -7.71 4.19
N HIS A 140 10.70 -8.51 5.25
CA HIS A 140 11.95 -8.59 6.03
C HIS A 140 13.18 -9.01 5.20
N ASN A 141 12.97 -9.69 4.07
CA ASN A 141 14.06 -10.11 3.17
C ASN A 141 14.79 -8.94 2.51
N ILE A 142 14.12 -7.78 2.34
CA ILE A 142 14.72 -6.56 1.79
C ILE A 142 15.87 -6.05 2.66
N LEU A 143 15.77 -6.20 3.98
CA LEU A 143 16.78 -5.74 4.93
C LEU A 143 18.15 -6.42 4.74
N LYS A 144 18.20 -7.56 4.04
CA LYS A 144 19.44 -8.30 3.76
C LYS A 144 20.25 -7.68 2.61
N HIS A 145 19.66 -6.80 1.81
CA HIS A 145 20.32 -6.16 0.67
C HIS A 145 20.91 -4.80 1.08
N LYS A 146 22.24 -4.71 1.15
CA LYS A 146 22.98 -3.46 1.37
C LYS A 146 23.15 -2.69 0.06
N GLY A 147 22.10 -2.03 -0.38
CA GLY A 147 22.14 -1.11 -1.52
C GLY A 147 21.11 -0.01 -1.34
N SER A 148 21.55 1.24 -1.25
CA SER A 148 20.63 2.39 -1.16
C SER A 148 19.99 2.63 -2.51
N THR A 149 18.80 2.08 -2.73
CA THR A 149 17.93 2.47 -3.85
C THR A 149 16.77 3.27 -3.28
N SER A 150 16.73 4.56 -3.59
CA SER A 150 15.59 5.42 -3.22
C SER A 150 14.41 5.12 -4.14
N LEU A 151 13.52 4.21 -3.72
CA LEU A 151 12.22 4.04 -4.39
C LEU A 151 11.28 5.13 -3.89
N LYS A 152 11.10 6.20 -4.68
CA LYS A 152 10.09 7.22 -4.39
C LYS A 152 8.78 6.80 -5.01
N MET A 153 7.87 6.27 -4.20
CA MET A 153 6.51 6.01 -4.62
C MET A 153 5.66 7.25 -4.35
N TYR A 154 5.16 7.88 -5.40
CA TYR A 154 4.30 9.05 -5.29
C TYR A 154 2.86 8.60 -5.13
N ILE A 155 2.30 8.77 -3.93
CA ILE A 155 0.88 8.53 -3.70
C ILE A 155 0.17 9.88 -3.80
N LYS A 156 -0.45 10.14 -4.96
CA LYS A 156 -1.21 11.36 -5.20
C LYS A 156 -2.70 11.08 -4.99
N GLY A 157 -3.11 10.98 -3.73
CA GLY A 157 -4.53 10.98 -3.38
C GLY A 157 -5.15 12.38 -3.50
N PRO A 158 -6.46 12.52 -3.74
CA PRO A 158 -7.15 13.82 -3.80
C PRO A 158 -7.09 14.63 -2.49
N TYR A 159 -6.52 14.06 -1.42
CA TYR A 159 -6.52 14.62 -0.07
C TYR A 159 -5.12 14.94 0.48
N CYS A 160 -4.04 14.63 -0.25
CA CYS A 160 -2.69 14.90 0.22
C CYS A 160 -2.26 16.32 -0.20
N LYS A 161 -2.18 17.26 0.76
CA LYS A 161 -1.50 18.55 0.52
C LYS A 161 -0.01 18.27 0.45
N SER A 162 0.52 18.20 -0.77
CA SER A 162 1.96 18.18 -1.04
C SER A 162 2.66 19.27 -0.21
N HIS A 163 3.43 18.88 0.80
CA HIS A 163 4.54 19.70 1.27
C HIS A 163 5.80 19.09 0.64
N LEU A 164 6.46 19.93 -0.15
CA LEU A 164 7.70 19.68 -0.88
C LEU A 164 8.85 19.37 0.08
#